data_AF-A0A2N6AP89-F1
#
_entry.id   AF-A0A2N6AP89-F1
#
_cell.length_a   1.000
_cell.length_b   1.000
_cell.length_c   1.000
_cell.angle_alpha   90.00
_cell.angle_beta   90.00
_cell.angle_gamma   90.00
#
_symmetry.space_group_name_H-M   'P 1'
#
loop_
_entity.id
_entity.type
_entity.pdbx_description
1 polymer ?
#
loop_
_entity_poly.entity_id
_entity_poly.type
_entity_poly.pdbx_seq_one_letter_code
_entity_poly.pdbx_strand_id
1 'polypeptide(L)'
;MSKNKYTNIACIMIICFSLLATVLFMNGESLGVSAYSSSLPYESTLFDDSYVHTVDIVVDEDDWGEMLENAADKEYIIGTVVIDNNAVNNVAIRTKGNSSLRDIVKSDSDRYSFKIEFDHYDDSLSYYGLDKLALNNMYQDNTYMKDYLAYQMLDFMDADAPLASYAYITVNGEDWGLYLAVEAVEDSFIDRTYGTDSDGDLYKPETGNDRNNLKTADGQTMERPDMEIDGQVDGTMPPERPDMETDGQADGAMRPERPDMDGENMGRPGGGGGGNMGGSSSNGATLEYTGDDYDSYTDIFDNAKTDITDSDKDTLIAALKKLGEGEDLESVIEVDEVIDYFVVHNYLLNFDSYTGTMLHNYYLFEENGLLSMIGWDYNLSFGTFIYGRDDTATEFVNYPIDTPTTGNVQENRPMLNKILTDDEYLDQYHSEFSSFMESYFES
;
A
#
# COMPACT_ATOMS: atom_id res chain seq x y z
N MET A 1 29.48 63.52 -10.75
CA MET A 1 29.70 62.33 -9.89
C MET A 1 31.11 61.81 -10.13
N SER A 2 32.00 61.97 -9.15
CA SER A 2 33.38 61.47 -9.24
C SER A 2 33.36 59.95 -9.04
N LYS A 3 33.67 59.17 -10.09
CA LYS A 3 33.93 57.73 -9.93
C LYS A 3 35.24 57.57 -9.17
N ASN A 4 35.15 57.13 -7.92
CA ASN A 4 36.31 56.86 -7.10
C ASN A 4 37.09 55.68 -7.74
N LYS A 5 38.41 55.83 -7.94
CA LYS A 5 39.27 54.80 -8.55
C LYS A 5 39.20 53.45 -7.82
N TYR A 6 38.82 53.47 -6.54
CA TYR A 6 38.66 52.28 -5.71
C TYR A 6 37.33 51.56 -5.94
N THR A 7 36.31 52.21 -6.51
CA THR A 7 35.00 51.60 -6.78
C THR A 7 35.10 50.49 -7.82
N ASN A 8 35.84 50.71 -8.92
CA ASN A 8 36.02 49.69 -9.94
C ASN A 8 36.79 48.47 -9.41
N ILE A 9 37.80 48.70 -8.56
CA ILE A 9 38.58 47.63 -7.93
C ILE A 9 37.71 46.82 -6.97
N ALA A 10 36.88 47.49 -6.17
CA ALA A 10 35.94 46.82 -5.27
C ALA A 10 34.91 45.98 -6.04
N CYS A 11 34.33 46.50 -7.13
CA CYS A 11 33.42 45.73 -7.98
C CYS A 11 34.09 44.49 -8.60
N ILE A 12 35.33 44.62 -9.10
CA ILE A 12 36.07 43.48 -9.65
C ILE A 12 36.34 42.43 -8.57
N MET A 13 36.74 42.84 -7.36
CA MET A 13 36.95 41.89 -6.25
C MET A 13 35.67 41.17 -5.84
N ILE A 14 34.53 41.86 -5.81
CA ILE A 14 33.23 41.23 -5.51
C ILE A 14 32.87 40.21 -6.58
N ILE A 15 33.04 40.54 -7.87
CA ILE A 15 32.75 39.63 -8.98
C ILE A 15 33.67 38.40 -8.95
N CYS A 16 34.96 38.60 -8.70
CA CYS A 16 35.91 37.50 -8.56
C CYS A 16 35.57 36.61 -7.35
N PHE A 17 35.17 37.20 -6.23
CA PHE A 17 34.75 36.45 -5.05
C PHE A 17 33.46 35.67 -5.30
N SER A 18 32.45 36.26 -5.93
CA SER A 18 31.22 35.56 -6.28
C SER A 18 31.47 34.42 -7.27
N LEU A 19 32.32 34.62 -8.29
CA LEU A 19 32.71 33.55 -9.22
C LEU A 19 33.45 32.42 -8.51
N LEU A 20 34.36 32.75 -7.59
CA LEU A 20 35.08 31.76 -6.79
C LEU A 20 34.11 30.97 -5.90
N ALA A 21 33.17 31.65 -5.25
CA ALA A 21 32.14 31.01 -4.44
C ALA A 21 31.24 30.10 -5.28
N THR A 22 30.79 30.55 -6.46
CA THR A 22 29.99 29.72 -7.38
C THR A 22 30.75 28.47 -7.82
N VAL A 23 32.02 28.61 -8.23
CA VAL A 23 32.85 27.44 -8.59
C VAL A 23 33.01 26.49 -7.40
N LEU A 24 33.15 27.02 -6.19
CA LEU A 24 33.29 26.23 -4.97
C LEU A 24 31.99 25.46 -4.65
N PHE A 25 30.82 26.09 -4.78
CA PHE A 25 29.52 25.43 -4.60
C PHE A 25 29.22 24.42 -5.71
N MET A 26 29.56 24.71 -6.97
CA MET A 26 29.40 23.77 -8.09
C MET A 26 30.30 22.53 -7.99
N ASN A 27 31.34 22.56 -7.16
CA ASN A 27 32.26 21.44 -6.95
C ASN A 27 32.17 20.90 -5.51
N GLY A 28 31.09 21.20 -4.77
CA GLY A 28 30.91 20.81 -3.38
C GLY A 28 31.05 19.31 -3.14
N GLU A 29 30.44 18.49 -4.01
CA GLU A 29 30.53 17.03 -3.95
C GLU A 29 31.99 16.53 -4.06
N SER A 30 32.78 17.09 -4.99
CA SER A 30 34.20 16.74 -5.15
C SER A 30 35.08 17.16 -3.96
N LEU A 31 34.59 18.10 -3.14
CA LEU A 31 35.22 18.60 -1.93
C LEU A 31 34.75 17.86 -0.67
N GLY A 32 33.95 16.80 -0.82
CA GLY A 32 33.40 16.01 0.29
C GLY A 32 32.25 16.69 1.02
N VAL A 33 31.61 17.70 0.41
CA VAL A 33 30.33 18.23 0.87
C VAL A 33 29.24 17.35 0.28
N SER A 34 28.80 16.36 1.04
CA SER A 34 27.55 15.65 0.75
C SER A 34 26.37 16.55 1.08
N ALA A 35 25.28 16.45 0.31
CA ALA A 35 23.99 16.94 0.77
C ALA A 35 23.71 16.30 2.13
N TYR A 36 23.35 17.13 3.11
CA TYR A 36 22.83 16.61 4.36
C TYR A 36 21.40 16.15 4.03
N SER A 37 21.20 14.85 3.83
CA SER A 37 19.85 14.29 3.94
C SER A 37 19.45 14.47 5.40
N SER A 38 18.58 15.43 5.67
CA SER A 38 17.89 15.48 6.95
C SER A 38 16.76 14.48 6.84
N SER A 39 16.93 13.29 7.42
CA SER A 39 15.78 12.40 7.61
C SER A 39 14.69 13.14 8.39
N LEU A 40 13.44 12.88 8.03
CA LEU A 40 12.30 13.51 8.69
C LEU A 40 12.27 13.02 10.15
N PRO A 41 12.17 13.91 11.15
CA PRO A 41 12.37 13.51 12.55
C PRO A 41 11.40 12.43 13.05
N TYR A 42 10.25 12.22 12.39
CA TYR A 42 9.31 11.17 12.76
C TYR A 42 9.88 9.75 12.61
N GLU A 43 10.83 9.52 11.69
CA GLU A 43 11.53 8.23 11.50
C GLU A 43 12.09 7.72 12.84
N SER A 44 12.94 8.53 13.45
CA SER A 44 13.65 8.17 14.68
C SER A 44 12.86 8.42 15.96
N THR A 45 11.61 8.87 15.85
CA THR A 45 10.76 9.16 17.03
C THR A 45 9.61 8.18 17.13
N LEU A 46 8.59 8.27 16.28
CA LEU A 46 7.45 7.33 16.34
C LEU A 46 7.77 5.98 15.72
N PHE A 47 8.78 5.87 14.87
CA PHE A 47 9.17 4.60 14.26
C PHE A 47 10.47 4.02 14.83
N ASP A 48 10.87 4.45 16.05
CA ASP A 48 11.86 3.72 16.86
C ASP A 48 11.22 2.45 17.44
N ASP A 49 11.34 1.35 16.70
CA ASP A 49 10.76 0.06 17.05
C ASP A 49 11.44 -0.68 18.21
N SER A 50 12.43 -0.07 18.87
CA SER A 50 13.11 -0.68 20.02
C SER A 50 12.26 -0.72 21.30
N TYR A 51 11.12 -0.03 21.31
CA TYR A 51 10.13 -0.06 22.39
C TYR A 51 8.70 0.13 21.87
N VAL A 52 7.72 -0.06 22.75
CA VAL A 52 6.31 0.19 22.44
C VAL A 52 5.99 1.65 22.78
N HIS A 53 5.59 2.43 21.77
CA HIS A 53 5.20 3.82 21.92
C HIS A 53 3.90 3.98 22.70
N THR A 54 3.67 5.17 23.25
CA THR A 54 2.41 5.55 23.86
C THR A 54 1.67 6.54 22.97
N VAL A 55 0.39 6.28 22.70
CA VAL A 55 -0.49 7.16 21.92
C VAL A 55 -1.75 7.41 22.73
N ASP A 56 -1.89 8.62 23.28
CA ASP A 56 -3.09 9.02 24.02
C ASP A 56 -3.97 9.90 23.13
N ILE A 57 -5.19 9.45 22.89
CA ILE A 57 -6.21 10.14 22.09
C ILE A 57 -7.14 10.88 23.03
N VAL A 58 -7.20 12.20 22.92
CA VAL A 58 -8.05 13.06 23.74
C VAL A 58 -9.08 13.75 22.84
N VAL A 59 -10.34 13.37 23.01
CA VAL A 59 -11.48 13.76 22.15
C VAL A 59 -12.74 14.00 22.98
N ASP A 60 -13.73 14.68 22.42
CA ASP A 60 -15.05 14.73 23.05
C ASP A 60 -15.67 13.33 23.12
N GLU A 61 -16.26 12.97 24.26
CA GLU A 61 -16.82 11.63 24.48
C GLU A 61 -18.03 11.36 23.59
N ASP A 62 -18.85 12.39 23.32
CA ASP A 62 -20.03 12.26 22.45
C ASP A 62 -19.57 12.07 20.99
N ASP A 63 -18.58 12.85 20.53
CA ASP A 63 -18.02 12.73 19.17
C ASP A 63 -17.36 11.35 18.95
N TRP A 64 -16.59 10.85 19.94
CA TRP A 64 -16.01 9.51 19.88
C TRP A 64 -17.08 8.43 19.79
N GLY A 65 -18.12 8.52 20.63
CA GLY A 65 -19.25 7.61 20.60
C GLY A 65 -19.97 7.60 19.26
N GLU A 66 -20.27 8.78 18.71
CA GLU A 66 -20.94 8.94 17.42
C GLU A 66 -20.10 8.38 16.26
N MET A 67 -18.78 8.61 16.28
CA MET A 67 -17.85 8.05 15.30
C MET A 67 -17.85 6.51 15.33
N LEU A 68 -17.91 5.89 16.52
CA LEU A 68 -17.93 4.43 16.65
C LEU A 68 -19.30 3.84 16.27
N GLU A 69 -20.40 4.51 16.60
CA GLU A 69 -21.75 4.10 16.20
C GLU A 69 -21.93 4.15 14.68
N ASN A 70 -21.30 5.12 14.01
CA ASN A 70 -21.34 5.33 12.57
C ASN A 70 -19.99 4.99 11.90
N ALA A 71 -19.28 3.99 12.44
CA ALA A 71 -17.91 3.66 12.03
C ALA A 71 -17.74 3.39 10.52
N ALA A 72 -18.79 2.94 9.83
CA ALA A 72 -18.76 2.70 8.38
C ALA A 72 -18.65 3.99 7.54
N ASP A 73 -19.13 5.12 8.07
CA ASP A 73 -19.17 6.40 7.37
C ASP A 73 -17.80 7.07 7.32
N LYS A 74 -16.89 6.67 8.23
CA LYS A 74 -15.50 7.14 8.29
C LYS A 74 -15.43 8.68 8.42
N GLU A 75 -16.36 9.27 9.15
CA GLU A 75 -16.35 10.71 9.43
C GLU A 75 -15.21 11.07 10.39
N TYR A 76 -14.58 12.22 10.14
CA TYR A 76 -13.52 12.73 11.00
C TYR A 76 -14.10 13.47 12.19
N ILE A 77 -13.59 13.15 13.37
CA ILE A 77 -13.75 13.95 14.58
C ILE A 77 -12.46 14.73 14.86
N ILE A 78 -12.58 15.82 15.61
CA ILE A 78 -11.42 16.64 16.01
C ILE A 78 -10.94 16.23 17.40
N GLY A 79 -9.62 16.16 17.58
CA GLY A 79 -9.01 15.79 18.85
C GLY A 79 -7.63 16.36 19.08
N THR A 80 -7.03 15.88 20.16
CA THR A 80 -5.60 16.01 20.47
C THR A 80 -5.01 14.61 20.56
N VAL A 81 -3.84 14.40 19.95
CA VAL A 81 -3.10 13.15 20.09
C VAL A 81 -1.78 13.44 20.76
N VAL A 82 -1.45 12.66 21.79
CA VAL A 82 -0.19 12.75 22.53
C VAL A 82 0.62 11.49 22.26
N ILE A 83 1.72 11.64 21.51
CA ILE A 83 2.64 10.54 21.18
C ILE A 83 3.92 10.72 21.99
N ASP A 84 4.24 9.78 22.88
CA ASP A 84 5.43 9.82 23.73
C ASP A 84 5.63 11.18 24.44
N ASN A 85 4.55 11.73 25.00
CA ASN A 85 4.46 13.04 25.66
C ASN A 85 4.54 14.26 24.74
N ASN A 86 4.52 14.09 23.42
CA ASN A 86 4.44 15.17 22.44
C ASN A 86 2.99 15.32 21.97
N ALA A 87 2.35 16.42 22.36
CA ALA A 87 0.96 16.69 22.01
C ALA A 87 0.84 17.45 20.68
N VAL A 88 -0.03 16.97 19.80
CA VAL A 88 -0.50 17.67 18.60
C VAL A 88 -2.00 17.91 18.75
N ASN A 89 -2.41 19.17 18.74
CA ASN A 89 -3.82 19.56 18.87
C ASN A 89 -4.44 19.74 17.48
N ASN A 90 -5.78 19.75 17.42
CA ASN A 90 -6.54 19.93 16.18
C ASN A 90 -6.25 18.87 15.12
N VAL A 91 -6.04 17.62 15.56
CA VAL A 91 -5.85 16.49 14.65
C VAL A 91 -7.21 15.90 14.27
N ALA A 92 -7.32 15.38 13.06
CA ALA A 92 -8.51 14.68 12.62
C ALA A 92 -8.35 13.18 12.83
N ILE A 93 -9.35 12.53 13.43
CA ILE A 93 -9.34 11.09 13.74
C ILE A 93 -10.59 10.47 13.13
N ARG A 94 -10.43 9.31 12.49
CA ARG A 94 -11.56 8.51 12.01
C ARG A 94 -11.26 7.03 12.03
N THR A 95 -12.30 6.21 11.87
CA THR A 95 -12.16 4.79 11.58
C THR A 95 -11.53 4.54 10.19
N LYS A 96 -10.81 3.43 10.08
CA LYS A 96 -10.13 2.97 8.86
C LYS A 96 -10.49 1.52 8.56
N GLY A 97 -10.56 1.20 7.27
CA GLY A 97 -10.65 -0.18 6.76
C GLY A 97 -11.68 -0.32 5.65
N ASN A 98 -11.74 -1.52 5.10
CA ASN A 98 -12.81 -1.94 4.18
C ASN A 98 -13.45 -3.21 4.72
N SER A 99 -12.95 -4.39 4.36
CA SER A 99 -13.42 -5.69 4.84
C SER A 99 -13.40 -5.78 6.37
N SER A 100 -12.27 -5.49 7.01
CA SER A 100 -12.11 -5.52 8.47
C SER A 100 -13.09 -4.59 9.19
N LEU A 101 -13.29 -3.38 8.67
CA LEU A 101 -14.27 -2.44 9.22
C LEU A 101 -15.70 -3.00 9.10
N ARG A 102 -16.07 -3.52 7.93
CA ARG A 102 -17.39 -4.14 7.68
C ARG A 102 -17.64 -5.34 8.60
N ASP A 103 -16.60 -6.11 8.93
CA ASP A 103 -16.70 -7.25 9.84
C ASP A 103 -16.87 -6.80 11.29
N ILE A 104 -16.09 -5.80 11.74
CA ILE A 104 -16.16 -5.29 13.10
C ILE A 104 -17.51 -4.63 13.38
N VAL A 105 -18.03 -3.81 12.46
CA VAL A 105 -19.36 -3.17 12.58
C VAL A 105 -20.50 -4.20 12.74
N LYS A 106 -20.32 -5.42 12.22
CA LYS A 106 -21.30 -6.52 12.33
C LYS A 106 -21.08 -7.42 13.55
N SER A 107 -20.08 -7.12 14.36
CA SER A 107 -19.69 -7.89 15.54
C SER A 107 -19.96 -7.12 16.82
N ASP A 108 -19.73 -7.76 17.97
CA ASP A 108 -19.75 -7.10 19.29
C ASP A 108 -18.39 -6.46 19.65
N SER A 109 -17.46 -6.37 18.69
CA SER A 109 -16.12 -5.78 18.88
C SER A 109 -16.12 -4.29 18.59
N ASP A 110 -15.40 -3.53 19.40
CA ASP A 110 -15.10 -2.10 19.22
C ASP A 110 -13.67 -1.87 18.72
N ARG A 111 -12.96 -2.95 18.34
CA ARG A 111 -11.54 -2.91 18.00
C ARG A 111 -11.27 -2.38 16.59
N TYR A 112 -11.68 -1.14 16.30
CA TYR A 112 -11.49 -0.50 15.01
C TYR A 112 -10.03 -0.11 14.76
N SER A 113 -9.60 -0.10 13.50
CA SER A 113 -8.39 0.63 13.09
C SER A 113 -8.72 2.12 12.95
N PHE A 114 -7.73 2.97 13.21
CA PHE A 114 -7.89 4.43 13.10
C PHE A 114 -6.93 5.03 12.08
N LYS A 115 -7.33 6.17 11.52
CA LYS A 115 -6.46 7.07 10.76
C LYS A 115 -6.42 8.40 11.49
N ILE A 116 -5.21 8.92 11.71
CA ILE A 116 -4.96 10.23 12.29
C ILE A 116 -4.33 11.09 11.20
N GLU A 117 -4.93 12.24 10.93
CA GLU A 117 -4.38 13.26 10.03
C GLU A 117 -4.02 14.48 10.87
N PHE A 118 -2.73 14.82 10.87
CA PHE A 118 -2.18 15.92 11.68
C PHE A 118 -2.43 17.28 11.04
N ASP A 119 -2.51 17.32 9.72
CA ASP A 119 -2.59 18.51 8.87
C ASP A 119 -4.00 18.80 8.34
N HIS A 120 -4.98 17.92 8.59
CA HIS A 120 -6.33 17.97 8.01
C HIS A 120 -7.04 19.34 8.08
N TYR A 121 -6.84 20.08 9.17
CA TYR A 121 -7.45 21.39 9.39
C TYR A 121 -6.47 22.56 9.26
N ASP A 122 -5.17 22.28 9.20
CA ASP A 122 -4.07 23.25 9.14
C ASP A 122 -2.83 22.58 8.55
N ASP A 123 -2.58 22.80 7.25
CA ASP A 123 -1.46 22.25 6.48
C ASP A 123 -0.07 22.58 7.05
N SER A 124 0.03 23.43 8.08
CA SER A 124 1.29 23.72 8.79
C SER A 124 1.56 22.80 9.98
N LEU A 125 0.59 21.96 10.37
CA LEU A 125 0.72 21.00 11.46
C LEU A 125 1.22 19.65 10.93
N SER A 126 2.12 19.04 11.69
CA SER A 126 2.58 17.67 11.46
C SER A 126 3.09 17.07 12.77
N TYR A 127 3.18 15.74 12.84
CA TYR A 127 3.93 15.09 13.90
C TYR A 127 5.37 14.89 13.45
N TYR A 128 6.26 15.84 13.78
CA TYR A 128 7.67 15.74 13.42
C TYR A 128 7.92 15.53 11.91
N GLY A 129 7.05 16.10 11.06
CA GLY A 129 7.09 15.91 9.59
C GLY A 129 6.10 14.86 9.06
N LEU A 130 5.51 14.02 9.93
CA LEU A 130 4.49 13.05 9.54
C LEU A 130 3.14 13.76 9.36
N ASP A 131 2.55 13.66 8.17
CA ASP A 131 1.22 14.19 7.86
C ASP A 131 0.12 13.27 8.40
N LYS A 132 0.34 11.95 8.32
CA LYS A 132 -0.72 10.98 8.57
C LYS A 132 -0.23 9.65 9.13
N LEU A 133 -0.97 9.13 10.10
CA LEU A 133 -0.68 7.90 10.82
C LEU A 133 -1.85 6.92 10.72
N ALA A 134 -1.56 5.67 10.38
CA ALA A 134 -2.50 4.57 10.51
C ALA A 134 -2.24 3.79 11.81
N LEU A 135 -3.28 3.57 12.60
CA LEU A 135 -3.26 2.70 13.77
C LEU A 135 -4.02 1.42 13.41
N ASN A 136 -3.29 0.37 13.02
CA ASN A 136 -3.86 -0.89 12.61
C ASN A 136 -4.19 -1.78 13.82
N ASN A 137 -5.43 -2.26 13.87
CA ASN A 137 -5.96 -3.10 14.94
C ASN A 137 -5.48 -4.56 14.92
N MET A 138 -4.81 -4.97 13.84
CA MET A 138 -4.34 -6.34 13.56
C MET A 138 -5.47 -7.39 13.59
N TYR A 139 -6.70 -7.01 13.24
CA TYR A 139 -7.90 -7.85 13.42
C TYR A 139 -7.81 -9.25 12.76
N GLN A 140 -7.17 -9.35 11.59
CA GLN A 140 -7.02 -10.61 10.85
C GLN A 140 -5.64 -11.29 11.08
N ASP A 141 -4.81 -10.73 11.94
CA ASP A 141 -3.48 -11.24 12.24
C ASP A 141 -3.32 -11.53 13.74
N ASN A 142 -3.56 -12.79 14.12
CA ASN A 142 -3.37 -13.27 15.49
C ASN A 142 -1.92 -13.21 15.97
N THR A 143 -0.95 -13.01 15.08
CA THR A 143 0.47 -12.89 15.45
C THR A 143 0.87 -11.45 15.77
N TYR A 144 0.09 -10.46 15.29
CA TYR A 144 0.40 -9.03 15.35
C TYR A 144 1.70 -8.63 14.64
N MET A 145 2.31 -9.52 13.85
CA MET A 145 3.66 -9.35 13.32
C MET A 145 3.72 -9.24 11.80
N LYS A 146 2.69 -9.63 11.06
CA LYS A 146 2.84 -9.83 9.60
C LYS A 146 3.17 -8.55 8.85
N ASP A 147 2.41 -7.47 9.08
CA ASP A 147 2.69 -6.16 8.49
C ASP A 147 4.09 -5.67 8.88
N TYR A 148 4.41 -5.71 10.17
CA TYR A 148 5.70 -5.28 10.70
C TYR A 148 6.85 -6.04 10.03
N LEU A 149 6.81 -7.37 10.06
CA LEU A 149 7.85 -8.21 9.45
C LEU A 149 7.95 -8.02 7.94
N ALA A 150 6.81 -7.81 7.24
CA ALA A 150 6.82 -7.57 5.81
C ALA A 150 7.55 -6.26 5.48
N TYR A 151 7.24 -5.17 6.20
CA TYR A 151 7.90 -3.89 5.99
C TYR A 151 9.39 -3.93 6.36
N GLN A 152 9.76 -4.65 7.43
CA GLN A 152 11.18 -4.86 7.77
C GLN A 152 11.94 -5.66 6.70
N MET A 153 11.29 -6.64 6.05
CA MET A 153 11.92 -7.40 4.96
C MET A 153 12.05 -6.56 3.68
N LEU A 154 11.06 -5.72 3.37
CA LEU A 154 11.10 -4.80 2.23
C LEU A 154 12.22 -3.77 2.41
N ASP A 155 12.27 -3.11 3.57
CA ASP A 155 13.33 -2.15 3.93
C ASP A 155 14.72 -2.78 3.89
N PHE A 156 14.87 -4.02 4.36
CA PHE A 156 16.14 -4.75 4.27
C PHE A 156 16.63 -4.96 2.84
N MET A 157 15.71 -5.13 1.89
CA MET A 157 16.00 -5.31 0.47
C MET A 157 16.04 -3.98 -0.29
N ASP A 158 16.07 -2.83 0.40
CA ASP A 158 16.02 -1.51 -0.22
C ASP A 158 14.76 -1.30 -1.11
N ALA A 159 13.67 -2.02 -0.83
CA ALA A 159 12.39 -1.87 -1.51
C ALA A 159 11.46 -0.95 -0.71
N ASP A 160 10.76 -0.06 -1.41
CA ASP A 160 9.97 0.97 -0.75
C ASP A 160 8.80 0.41 0.08
N ALA A 161 8.78 0.79 1.36
CA ALA A 161 7.78 0.37 2.32
C ALA A 161 7.52 1.42 3.41
N PRO A 162 6.30 1.47 3.96
CA PRO A 162 5.99 2.29 5.12
C PRO A 162 6.80 1.89 6.35
N LEU A 163 7.14 2.87 7.17
CA LEU A 163 7.67 2.59 8.51
C LEU A 163 6.58 2.06 9.44
N ALA A 164 6.95 1.21 10.39
CA ALA A 164 6.03 0.67 11.37
C ALA A 164 6.67 0.42 12.74
N SER A 165 5.90 0.66 13.80
CA SER A 165 6.27 0.41 15.20
C SER A 165 5.04 0.03 16.02
N TYR A 166 5.25 -0.57 17.19
CA TYR A 166 4.13 -0.90 18.08
C TYR A 166 3.75 0.29 18.97
N ALA A 167 2.44 0.52 19.13
CA ALA A 167 1.91 1.56 20.00
C ALA A 167 0.84 1.01 20.95
N TYR A 168 0.88 1.45 22.21
CA TYR A 168 -0.18 1.24 23.18
C TYR A 168 -1.08 2.48 23.23
N ILE A 169 -2.35 2.28 22.91
CA ILE A 169 -3.34 3.36 22.80
C ILE A 169 -4.12 3.50 24.11
N THR A 170 -4.32 4.76 24.52
CA THR A 170 -5.36 5.18 25.46
C THR A 170 -6.31 6.17 24.78
N VAL A 171 -7.59 6.16 25.18
CA VAL A 171 -8.59 7.14 24.73
C VAL A 171 -9.21 7.78 25.96
N ASN A 172 -9.10 9.11 26.07
CA ASN A 172 -9.56 9.89 27.22
C ASN A 172 -9.05 9.33 28.58
N GLY A 173 -7.84 8.79 28.59
CA GLY A 173 -7.21 8.19 29.76
C GLY A 173 -7.68 6.77 30.11
N GLU A 174 -8.54 6.15 29.28
CA GLU A 174 -8.93 4.75 29.40
C GLU A 174 -8.12 3.86 28.44
N ASP A 175 -7.81 2.64 28.89
CA ASP A 175 -7.02 1.68 28.10
C ASP A 175 -7.79 1.24 26.85
N TRP A 176 -7.15 1.36 25.68
CA TRP A 176 -7.70 0.87 24.41
C TRP A 176 -6.95 -0.36 23.89
N GLY A 177 -5.61 -0.34 23.96
CA GLY A 177 -4.78 -1.53 23.78
C GLY A 177 -3.66 -1.40 22.75
N LEU A 178 -3.03 -2.53 22.43
CA LEU A 178 -1.88 -2.62 21.52
C LEU A 178 -2.31 -2.55 20.05
N TYR A 179 -1.64 -1.72 19.27
CA TYR A 179 -1.84 -1.49 17.84
C TYR A 179 -0.49 -1.47 17.12
N LEU A 180 -0.52 -1.64 15.79
CA LEU A 180 0.63 -1.32 14.94
C LEU A 180 0.44 0.10 14.39
N ALA A 181 1.35 1.00 14.74
CA ALA A 181 1.48 2.31 14.13
C ALA A 181 2.20 2.14 12.79
N VAL A 182 1.59 2.60 11.71
CA VAL A 182 2.10 2.48 10.33
C VAL A 182 2.05 3.85 9.67
N GLU A 183 3.17 4.27 9.10
CA GLU A 183 3.26 5.45 8.25
C GLU A 183 2.24 5.36 7.11
N ALA A 184 1.49 6.43 6.87
CA ALA A 184 0.62 6.46 5.70
C ALA A 184 1.45 6.75 4.45
N VAL A 185 1.23 5.98 3.38
CA VAL A 185 1.83 6.25 2.05
C VAL A 185 1.08 7.43 1.42
N GLU A 186 1.52 8.64 1.76
CA GLU A 186 0.99 9.95 1.38
C GLU A 186 2.18 10.94 1.30
N ASP A 187 1.97 12.25 1.48
CA ASP A 187 2.99 13.28 1.24
C ASP A 187 4.27 13.10 2.08
N SER A 188 4.16 12.81 3.39
CA SER A 188 5.38 12.65 4.22
C SER A 188 6.20 11.43 3.83
N PHE A 189 5.55 10.36 3.35
CA PHE A 189 6.24 9.20 2.79
C PHE A 189 7.04 9.59 1.55
N ILE A 190 6.45 10.38 0.63
CA ILE A 190 7.13 10.86 -0.57
C ILE A 190 8.34 11.70 -0.17
N ASP A 191 8.16 12.66 0.74
CA ASP A 191 9.24 13.52 1.23
C ASP A 191 10.40 12.72 1.86
N ARG A 192 10.08 11.63 2.57
CA ARG A 192 11.06 10.75 3.21
C ARG A 192 11.82 9.89 2.20
N THR A 193 11.08 9.26 1.30
CA THR A 193 11.58 8.20 0.41
C THR A 193 12.21 8.78 -0.86
N TYR A 194 11.52 9.73 -1.52
CA TYR A 194 11.93 10.32 -2.80
C TYR A 194 12.51 11.73 -2.67
N GLY A 195 12.30 12.36 -1.51
CA GLY A 195 12.83 13.68 -1.18
C GLY A 195 11.80 14.80 -1.33
N THR A 196 12.01 15.86 -0.55
CA THR A 196 11.07 17.02 -0.47
C THR A 196 10.95 17.86 -1.74
N ASP A 197 11.81 17.61 -2.72
CA ASP A 197 11.82 18.24 -4.04
C ASP A 197 11.38 17.29 -5.16
N SER A 198 10.85 16.12 -4.81
CA SER A 198 10.22 15.22 -5.77
C SER A 198 8.99 15.89 -6.40
N ASP A 199 8.84 15.68 -7.70
CA ASP A 199 7.68 16.08 -8.49
C ASP A 199 6.85 14.84 -8.91
N GLY A 200 7.07 13.70 -8.25
CA GLY A 200 6.43 12.43 -8.58
C GLY A 200 5.00 12.29 -8.05
N ASP A 201 4.23 11.43 -8.72
CA ASP A 201 2.84 11.15 -8.40
C ASP A 201 2.65 9.78 -7.76
N LEU A 202 1.79 9.76 -6.74
CA LEU A 202 1.49 8.56 -5.98
C LEU A 202 0.08 8.08 -6.27
N TYR A 203 -0.03 6.80 -6.62
CA TYR A 203 -1.29 6.15 -6.93
C TYR A 203 -1.49 4.92 -6.05
N LYS A 204 -2.74 4.64 -5.66
CA LYS A 204 -3.12 3.37 -5.02
C LYS A 204 -4.10 2.61 -5.90
N PRO A 205 -3.62 1.90 -6.95
CA PRO A 205 -4.53 1.21 -7.85
C PRO A 205 -5.43 0.22 -7.09
N GLU A 206 -6.74 0.29 -7.33
CA GLU A 206 -7.71 -0.49 -6.57
C GLU A 206 -8.96 -0.76 -7.40
N THR A 207 -9.27 -2.04 -7.63
CA THR A 207 -10.50 -2.40 -8.35
C THR A 207 -11.72 -2.20 -7.45
N GLY A 208 -12.78 -1.62 -8.02
CA GLY A 208 -14.08 -1.58 -7.36
C GLY A 208 -14.13 -0.79 -6.04
N ASN A 209 -13.22 0.17 -5.83
CA ASN A 209 -13.29 1.02 -4.65
C ASN A 209 -14.66 1.72 -4.58
N ASP A 210 -15.20 1.79 -3.37
CA ASP A 210 -16.40 2.57 -3.06
C ASP A 210 -16.13 3.99 -3.54
N ARG A 211 -16.92 4.46 -4.52
CA ARG A 211 -16.89 5.82 -5.10
C ARG A 211 -17.20 6.94 -4.09
N ASN A 212 -17.10 6.66 -2.79
CA ASN A 212 -17.29 7.58 -1.68
C ASN A 212 -16.11 8.55 -1.49
N ASN A 213 -14.96 8.30 -2.13
CA ASN A 213 -13.82 9.22 -2.13
C ASN A 213 -13.78 10.21 -3.31
N LEU A 214 -14.82 10.24 -4.15
CA LEU A 214 -14.90 11.24 -5.23
C LEU A 214 -15.07 12.64 -4.62
N LYS A 215 -13.98 13.40 -4.56
CA LYS A 215 -14.03 14.87 -4.44
C LYS A 215 -14.32 15.43 -5.83
N THR A 216 -15.41 16.17 -5.99
CA THR A 216 -15.62 17.00 -7.17
C THR A 216 -14.61 18.16 -7.20
N ALA A 217 -14.44 18.82 -8.34
CA ALA A 217 -13.55 19.99 -8.50
C ALA A 217 -13.90 21.19 -7.58
N ASP A 218 -15.00 21.11 -6.83
CA ASP A 218 -15.44 22.05 -5.79
C ASP A 218 -15.47 21.45 -4.36
N GLY A 219 -14.88 20.26 -4.17
CA GLY A 219 -14.62 19.68 -2.85
C GLY A 219 -15.83 19.07 -2.13
N GLN A 220 -16.91 18.72 -2.84
CA GLN A 220 -18.09 18.09 -2.23
C GLN A 220 -18.16 16.60 -2.55
N THR A 221 -18.47 15.79 -1.53
CA THR A 221 -18.77 14.36 -1.66
C THR A 221 -20.16 14.18 -2.29
N MET A 222 -20.25 13.32 -3.31
CA MET A 222 -21.54 13.03 -3.95
C MET A 222 -22.07 11.69 -3.45
N GLU A 223 -23.11 11.71 -2.62
CA GLU A 223 -23.86 10.50 -2.26
C GLU A 223 -24.59 9.95 -3.49
N ARG A 224 -24.43 8.66 -3.78
CA ARG A 224 -25.34 7.92 -4.68
C ARG A 224 -26.08 6.85 -3.90
N PRO A 225 -27.38 6.61 -4.19
CA PRO A 225 -28.12 5.52 -3.59
C PRO A 225 -27.61 4.18 -4.11
N ASP A 226 -27.46 3.24 -3.17
CA ASP A 226 -26.98 1.87 -3.30
C ASP A 226 -27.52 1.17 -4.55
N MET A 227 -26.62 0.67 -5.40
CA MET A 227 -26.96 -0.40 -6.34
C MET A 227 -26.48 -1.72 -5.75
N GLU A 228 -27.44 -2.54 -5.33
CA GLU A 228 -27.23 -3.95 -5.00
C GLU A 228 -26.58 -4.67 -6.20
N ILE A 229 -25.35 -5.12 -6.02
CA ILE A 229 -24.77 -6.16 -6.88
C ILE A 229 -25.32 -7.48 -6.35
N ASP A 230 -26.37 -7.99 -7.02
CA ASP A 230 -26.88 -9.35 -6.82
C ASP A 230 -25.87 -10.35 -7.40
N GLY A 231 -24.83 -10.61 -6.60
CA GLY A 231 -23.91 -11.74 -6.75
C GLY A 231 -24.15 -12.68 -5.59
N GLN A 232 -25.04 -13.64 -5.77
CA GLN A 232 -25.34 -14.69 -4.79
C GLN A 232 -24.07 -15.53 -4.50
N VAL A 233 -23.32 -15.14 -3.47
CA VAL A 233 -22.24 -15.94 -2.87
C VAL A 233 -22.78 -16.50 -1.56
N ASP A 234 -23.18 -17.77 -1.58
CA ASP A 234 -23.59 -18.52 -0.39
C ASP A 234 -22.36 -18.80 0.48
N GLY A 235 -21.97 -17.80 1.27
CA GLY A 235 -20.90 -17.88 2.27
C GLY A 235 -21.44 -18.35 3.61
N THR A 236 -21.89 -19.59 3.71
CA THR A 236 -22.12 -20.23 5.02
C THR A 236 -20.85 -20.91 5.50
N MET A 237 -20.05 -20.21 6.31
CA MET A 237 -19.03 -20.86 7.14
C MET A 237 -19.74 -21.69 8.23
N PRO A 238 -19.31 -22.94 8.50
CA PRO A 238 -19.86 -23.73 9.59
C PRO A 238 -19.35 -23.20 10.95
N PRO A 239 -20.15 -23.29 12.02
CA PRO A 239 -19.78 -22.76 13.33
C PRO A 239 -18.61 -23.54 13.95
N GLU A 240 -17.78 -22.80 14.68
CA GLU A 240 -16.68 -23.29 15.52
C GLU A 240 -17.13 -24.47 16.40
N ARG A 241 -16.30 -25.52 16.48
CA ARG A 241 -16.51 -26.61 17.44
C ARG A 241 -15.71 -26.34 18.71
N PRO A 242 -16.29 -26.56 19.90
CA PRO A 242 -15.61 -26.35 21.16
C PRO A 242 -14.64 -27.50 21.48
N ASP A 243 -13.61 -27.14 22.24
CA ASP A 243 -12.51 -27.97 22.71
C ASP A 243 -12.95 -29.30 23.34
N MET A 244 -12.27 -30.39 22.98
CA MET A 244 -12.24 -31.62 23.77
C MET A 244 -10.82 -32.19 23.81
N GLU A 245 -10.25 -32.20 25.01
CA GLU A 245 -9.17 -33.14 25.38
C GLU A 245 -9.65 -34.59 25.20
N THR A 246 -8.78 -35.48 24.69
CA THR A 246 -8.36 -36.74 25.36
C THR A 246 -7.54 -37.66 24.45
N ASP A 247 -6.42 -38.12 25.03
CA ASP A 247 -5.74 -39.42 24.89
C ASP A 247 -6.27 -40.49 23.90
N GLY A 248 -5.32 -41.10 23.18
CA GLY A 248 -5.22 -42.57 23.13
C GLY A 248 -5.85 -43.34 21.95
N GLN A 249 -4.97 -43.77 21.04
CA GLN A 249 -4.84 -45.16 20.53
C GLN A 249 -5.83 -45.75 19.49
N ALA A 250 -5.30 -45.88 18.26
CA ALA A 250 -5.28 -47.04 17.34
C ALA A 250 -6.56 -47.73 16.77
N ASP A 251 -6.37 -48.13 15.50
CA ASP A 251 -6.98 -49.20 14.70
C ASP A 251 -8.29 -48.97 13.90
N GLY A 252 -8.13 -48.99 12.57
CA GLY A 252 -8.62 -50.12 11.78
C GLY A 252 -9.98 -50.01 11.05
N ALA A 253 -9.88 -50.07 9.71
CA ALA A 253 -10.72 -50.86 8.78
C ALA A 253 -11.88 -50.20 7.98
N MET A 254 -11.70 -50.36 6.65
CA MET A 254 -12.67 -50.70 5.59
C MET A 254 -13.71 -49.69 5.09
N ARG A 255 -13.55 -49.35 3.80
CA ARG A 255 -14.57 -48.88 2.85
C ARG A 255 -15.64 -49.94 2.58
N PRO A 256 -16.80 -49.52 2.03
CA PRO A 256 -17.23 -50.10 0.74
C PRO A 256 -17.71 -49.07 -0.30
N GLU A 257 -17.74 -49.52 -1.56
CA GLU A 257 -17.93 -48.79 -2.82
C GLU A 257 -19.40 -48.65 -3.30
N ARG A 258 -19.65 -47.56 -4.07
CA ARG A 258 -20.50 -47.40 -5.31
C ARG A 258 -22.05 -47.49 -5.20
N PRO A 259 -22.86 -46.94 -6.16
CA PRO A 259 -22.59 -46.82 -7.61
C PRO A 259 -23.08 -45.57 -8.38
N ASP A 260 -22.60 -45.51 -9.63
CA ASP A 260 -22.96 -44.61 -10.74
C ASP A 260 -24.43 -44.76 -11.22
N MET A 261 -25.06 -43.66 -11.66
CA MET A 261 -26.25 -43.68 -12.52
C MET A 261 -26.24 -42.51 -13.53
N ASP A 262 -26.54 -42.88 -14.76
CA ASP A 262 -26.60 -42.09 -15.99
C ASP A 262 -28.08 -41.81 -16.35
N GLY A 263 -28.40 -40.66 -16.97
CA GLY A 263 -29.76 -40.42 -17.48
C GLY A 263 -30.11 -39.01 -17.97
N GLU A 264 -29.84 -38.74 -19.25
CA GLU A 264 -30.66 -38.03 -20.26
C GLU A 264 -31.30 -36.64 -20.00
N ASN A 265 -30.66 -35.64 -20.61
CA ASN A 265 -31.19 -34.66 -21.59
C ASN A 265 -32.71 -34.36 -21.68
N MET A 266 -33.09 -33.11 -21.37
CA MET A 266 -34.32 -32.44 -21.84
C MET A 266 -33.97 -31.00 -22.24
N GLY A 267 -33.99 -30.69 -23.54
CA GLY A 267 -33.67 -29.37 -24.07
C GLY A 267 -34.89 -28.47 -24.32
N ARG A 268 -34.66 -27.14 -24.31
CA ARG A 268 -35.26 -26.07 -25.15
C ARG A 268 -34.97 -24.66 -24.57
N PRO A 269 -35.05 -23.57 -25.35
CA PRO A 269 -34.52 -23.32 -26.69
C PRO A 269 -33.68 -22.01 -26.75
N GLY A 270 -32.81 -21.89 -27.74
CA GLY A 270 -32.01 -20.69 -27.99
C GLY A 270 -32.83 -19.44 -28.34
N GLY A 271 -32.42 -18.32 -27.75
CA GLY A 271 -32.74 -16.97 -28.19
C GLY A 271 -31.42 -16.19 -28.29
N GLY A 272 -30.87 -16.11 -29.50
CA GLY A 272 -29.75 -15.25 -29.81
C GLY A 272 -30.16 -13.78 -29.71
N GLY A 273 -29.42 -13.03 -28.92
CA GLY A 273 -29.51 -11.59 -28.80
C GLY A 273 -28.18 -11.10 -28.24
N GLY A 274 -27.18 -10.98 -29.12
CA GLY A 274 -25.94 -10.29 -28.80
C GLY A 274 -26.25 -8.83 -28.48
N GLY A 275 -26.36 -8.54 -27.20
CA GLY A 275 -26.32 -7.19 -26.65
C GLY A 275 -24.96 -6.99 -26.04
N ASN A 276 -24.09 -6.31 -26.77
CA ASN A 276 -22.84 -5.76 -26.26
C ASN A 276 -23.19 -4.71 -25.19
N MET A 277 -23.35 -5.14 -23.94
CA MET A 277 -23.32 -4.26 -22.78
C MET A 277 -21.84 -3.97 -22.50
N GLY A 278 -21.31 -2.95 -23.18
CA GLY A 278 -20.02 -2.37 -22.85
C GLY A 278 -20.12 -1.66 -21.50
N GLY A 279 -19.82 -2.39 -20.43
CA GLY A 279 -19.26 -1.77 -19.25
C GLY A 279 -17.77 -1.61 -19.52
N SER A 280 -17.25 -0.38 -19.46
CA SER A 280 -15.80 -0.19 -19.33
C SER A 280 -15.37 -0.90 -18.06
N SER A 281 -14.75 -2.07 -18.21
CA SER A 281 -13.88 -2.61 -17.17
C SER A 281 -12.67 -1.72 -17.19
N SER A 282 -12.47 -0.90 -16.16
CA SER A 282 -11.14 -0.33 -15.95
C SER A 282 -10.22 -1.50 -15.66
N ASN A 283 -9.09 -1.55 -16.36
CA ASN A 283 -8.03 -2.53 -16.11
C ASN A 283 -6.83 -1.81 -15.48
N GLY A 284 -7.06 -0.66 -14.83
CA GLY A 284 -5.97 0.16 -14.33
C GLY A 284 -5.14 -0.57 -13.27
N ALA A 285 -5.80 -1.33 -12.39
CA ALA A 285 -5.10 -2.07 -11.33
C ALA A 285 -4.28 -3.28 -11.82
N THR A 286 -4.36 -3.68 -13.10
CA THR A 286 -3.41 -4.66 -13.67
C THR A 286 -2.15 -4.00 -14.22
N LEU A 287 -2.15 -2.67 -14.39
CA LEU A 287 -1.13 -1.88 -15.10
C LEU A 287 -1.03 -2.24 -16.60
N GLU A 288 -2.05 -2.86 -17.18
CA GLU A 288 -2.10 -3.14 -18.61
C GLU A 288 -2.44 -1.87 -19.40
N TYR A 289 -1.66 -1.59 -20.44
CA TYR A 289 -2.03 -0.55 -21.41
C TYR A 289 -3.25 -0.99 -22.22
N THR A 290 -4.33 -0.20 -22.14
CA THR A 290 -5.61 -0.47 -22.81
C THR A 290 -6.03 0.61 -23.81
N GLY A 291 -5.22 1.67 -23.94
CA GLY A 291 -5.46 2.80 -24.83
C GLY A 291 -5.03 4.12 -24.19
N ASP A 292 -5.26 5.22 -24.90
CA ASP A 292 -4.89 6.58 -24.45
C ASP A 292 -6.04 7.29 -23.70
N ASP A 293 -7.17 6.61 -23.45
CA ASP A 293 -8.35 7.19 -22.81
C ASP A 293 -8.27 7.08 -21.28
N TYR A 294 -8.34 8.20 -20.56
CA TYR A 294 -8.26 8.29 -19.11
C TYR A 294 -9.32 7.43 -18.41
N ASP A 295 -10.51 7.31 -19.01
CA ASP A 295 -11.61 6.49 -18.47
C ASP A 295 -11.26 4.98 -18.41
N SER A 296 -10.19 4.55 -19.08
CA SER A 296 -9.71 3.16 -19.02
C SER A 296 -8.92 2.86 -17.74
N TYR A 297 -8.44 3.90 -17.04
CA TYR A 297 -7.54 3.80 -15.90
C TYR A 297 -8.13 4.44 -14.63
N THR A 298 -9.46 4.49 -14.51
CA THR A 298 -10.13 5.01 -13.30
C THR A 298 -9.71 4.28 -12.03
N ASP A 299 -9.36 2.99 -12.11
CA ASP A 299 -8.84 2.24 -10.95
C ASP A 299 -7.53 2.83 -10.41
N ILE A 300 -6.78 3.57 -11.23
CA ILE A 300 -5.56 4.29 -10.85
C ILE A 300 -5.93 5.74 -10.49
N PHE A 301 -6.49 6.49 -11.45
CA PHE A 301 -6.64 7.94 -11.34
C PHE A 301 -7.66 8.38 -10.29
N ASP A 302 -8.73 7.61 -10.07
CA ASP A 302 -9.70 7.93 -8.99
C ASP A 302 -9.12 7.62 -7.60
N ASN A 303 -7.98 6.90 -7.55
CA ASN A 303 -7.30 6.49 -6.32
C ASN A 303 -5.91 7.12 -6.16
N ALA A 304 -5.62 8.19 -6.90
CA ALA A 304 -4.42 9.01 -6.70
C ALA A 304 -4.37 9.56 -5.26
N LYS A 305 -3.14 9.73 -4.75
CA LYS A 305 -2.84 10.32 -3.44
C LYS A 305 -2.25 11.71 -3.55
N THR A 306 -1.65 12.03 -4.68
CA THR A 306 -1.25 13.38 -5.07
C THR A 306 -2.33 14.05 -5.92
N ASP A 307 -2.24 15.38 -6.03
CA ASP A 307 -3.10 16.17 -6.91
C ASP A 307 -2.60 16.06 -8.37
N ILE A 308 -3.17 15.13 -9.13
CA ILE A 308 -2.75 14.85 -10.51
C ILE A 308 -3.38 15.77 -11.57
N THR A 309 -2.60 16.12 -12.60
CA THR A 309 -3.05 16.85 -13.79
C THR A 309 -3.26 15.93 -14.99
N ASP A 310 -3.83 16.46 -16.09
CA ASP A 310 -3.94 15.71 -17.35
C ASP A 310 -2.56 15.38 -17.96
N SER A 311 -1.53 16.21 -17.70
CA SER A 311 -0.16 15.93 -18.15
C SER A 311 0.42 14.70 -17.44
N ASP A 312 0.09 14.53 -16.16
CA ASP A 312 0.60 13.44 -15.35
C ASP A 312 -0.07 12.13 -15.76
N LYS A 313 -1.37 12.18 -16.05
CA LYS A 313 -2.11 11.07 -16.66
C LYS A 313 -1.51 10.66 -18.01
N ASP A 314 -1.16 11.63 -18.87
CA ASP A 314 -0.50 11.36 -20.15
C ASP A 314 0.86 10.68 -19.94
N THR A 315 1.65 11.13 -18.96
CA THR A 315 2.95 10.55 -18.59
C THR A 315 2.80 9.10 -18.13
N LEU A 316 1.90 8.84 -17.18
CA LEU A 316 1.66 7.49 -16.68
C LEU A 316 1.17 6.55 -17.80
N ILE A 317 0.21 6.99 -18.63
CA ILE A 317 -0.28 6.17 -19.75
C ILE A 317 0.85 5.86 -20.73
N ALA A 318 1.75 6.82 -20.99
CA ALA A 318 2.92 6.58 -21.82
C ALA A 318 3.87 5.54 -21.19
N ALA A 319 4.07 5.58 -19.87
CA ALA A 319 4.85 4.56 -19.16
C ALA A 319 4.20 3.17 -19.27
N LEU A 320 2.89 3.05 -19.02
CA LEU A 320 2.14 1.79 -19.18
C LEU A 320 2.21 1.25 -20.61
N LYS A 321 2.17 2.14 -21.61
CA LYS A 321 2.32 1.75 -23.01
C LYS A 321 3.69 1.16 -23.31
N LYS A 322 4.77 1.81 -22.90
CA LYS A 322 6.14 1.28 -23.04
C LYS A 322 6.29 -0.05 -22.32
N LEU A 323 5.69 -0.17 -21.13
CA LEU A 323 5.64 -1.41 -20.36
C LEU A 323 4.92 -2.51 -21.17
N GLY A 324 3.76 -2.24 -21.74
CA GLY A 324 3.02 -3.23 -22.54
C GLY A 324 3.66 -3.59 -23.89
N GLU A 325 4.33 -2.63 -24.55
CA GLU A 325 4.92 -2.83 -25.89
C GLU A 325 6.29 -3.54 -25.86
N GLY A 326 6.82 -3.87 -24.68
CA GLY A 326 8.10 -4.56 -24.60
C GLY A 326 9.31 -3.63 -24.80
N GLU A 327 9.15 -2.32 -24.61
CA GLU A 327 10.29 -1.40 -24.62
C GLU A 327 11.24 -1.68 -23.43
N ASP A 328 12.43 -1.09 -23.53
CA ASP A 328 13.51 -1.15 -22.54
C ASP A 328 12.98 -0.89 -21.11
N LEU A 329 13.07 -1.91 -20.24
CA LEU A 329 12.41 -1.91 -18.94
C LEU A 329 13.02 -0.86 -18.00
N GLU A 330 14.32 -0.66 -18.11
CA GLU A 330 15.11 0.37 -17.40
C GLU A 330 14.66 1.81 -17.72
N SER A 331 13.92 2.00 -18.82
CA SER A 331 13.38 3.30 -19.20
C SER A 331 11.95 3.55 -18.70
N VAL A 332 11.39 2.59 -17.95
CA VAL A 332 9.98 2.55 -17.53
C VAL A 332 9.80 2.23 -16.06
N ILE A 333 10.69 1.43 -15.46
CA ILE A 333 10.64 1.11 -14.04
C ILE A 333 12.02 1.24 -13.38
N GLU A 334 12.05 1.45 -12.08
CA GLU A 334 13.24 1.26 -11.25
C GLU A 334 13.50 -0.25 -11.08
N VAL A 335 14.26 -0.84 -12.00
CA VAL A 335 14.37 -2.31 -12.16
C VAL A 335 14.85 -3.01 -10.89
N ASP A 336 15.93 -2.51 -10.28
CA ASP A 336 16.54 -3.12 -9.10
C ASP A 336 15.53 -3.13 -7.94
N GLU A 337 14.97 -1.96 -7.62
CA GLU A 337 14.00 -1.78 -6.54
C GLU A 337 12.72 -2.61 -6.75
N VAL A 338 12.19 -2.66 -7.98
CA VAL A 338 10.99 -3.45 -8.29
C VAL A 338 11.27 -4.96 -8.21
N ILE A 339 12.47 -5.41 -8.59
CA ILE A 339 12.88 -6.80 -8.40
C ILE A 339 12.94 -7.13 -6.91
N ASP A 340 13.55 -6.27 -6.10
CA ASP A 340 13.66 -6.43 -4.65
C ASP A 340 12.28 -6.46 -3.96
N TYR A 341 11.37 -5.57 -4.39
CA TYR A 341 9.97 -5.62 -4.00
C TYR A 341 9.36 -7.00 -4.30
N PHE A 342 9.51 -7.51 -5.53
CA PHE A 342 8.93 -8.80 -5.91
C PHE A 342 9.57 -9.99 -5.20
N VAL A 343 10.86 -9.95 -4.89
CA VAL A 343 11.53 -10.99 -4.08
C VAL A 343 10.83 -11.15 -2.75
N VAL A 344 10.69 -10.06 -1.99
CA VAL A 344 10.05 -10.07 -0.67
C VAL A 344 8.56 -10.37 -0.79
N HIS A 345 7.86 -9.71 -1.71
CA HIS A 345 6.43 -9.87 -1.92
C HIS A 345 6.04 -11.33 -2.25
N ASN A 346 6.82 -11.98 -3.14
CA ASN A 346 6.56 -13.36 -3.55
C ASN A 346 6.96 -14.35 -2.45
N TYR A 347 8.02 -14.08 -1.69
CA TYR A 347 8.36 -14.85 -0.49
C TYR A 347 7.22 -14.84 0.53
N LEU A 348 6.59 -13.67 0.72
CA LEU A 348 5.51 -13.47 1.67
C LEU A 348 4.15 -14.01 1.20
N LEU A 349 4.00 -14.36 -0.07
CA LEU A 349 2.74 -14.90 -0.64
C LEU A 349 1.53 -14.00 -0.33
N ASN A 350 1.69 -12.68 -0.47
CA ASN A 350 0.58 -11.75 -0.27
C ASN A 350 -0.32 -11.73 -1.50
N PHE A 351 -1.32 -12.60 -1.56
CA PHE A 351 -2.21 -12.72 -2.73
C PHE A 351 -3.42 -11.78 -2.72
N ASP A 352 -3.61 -10.99 -1.67
CA ASP A 352 -4.58 -9.89 -1.68
C ASP A 352 -3.95 -8.64 -2.31
N SER A 353 -3.29 -8.81 -3.46
CA SER A 353 -2.36 -7.81 -4.00
C SER A 353 -2.31 -7.79 -5.53
N TYR A 354 -1.29 -7.14 -6.11
CA TYR A 354 -0.94 -7.21 -7.53
C TYR A 354 -0.75 -8.66 -8.05
N THR A 355 -0.16 -9.56 -7.25
CA THR A 355 0.01 -10.99 -7.65
C THR A 355 -1.28 -11.80 -7.47
N GLY A 356 -2.31 -11.16 -6.91
CA GLY A 356 -3.65 -11.65 -6.69
C GLY A 356 -4.61 -11.48 -7.86
N THR A 357 -5.82 -12.02 -7.68
CA THR A 357 -6.95 -11.77 -8.57
C THR A 357 -7.77 -10.54 -8.18
N MET A 358 -7.66 -10.05 -6.94
CA MET A 358 -8.45 -8.90 -6.46
C MET A 358 -7.77 -7.55 -6.74
N LEU A 359 -6.44 -7.52 -6.94
CA LEU A 359 -5.69 -6.33 -7.34
C LEU A 359 -5.85 -5.16 -6.34
N HIS A 360 -5.44 -5.40 -5.10
CA HIS A 360 -5.43 -4.42 -4.00
C HIS A 360 -4.01 -4.20 -3.45
N ASN A 361 -3.88 -3.42 -2.38
CA ASN A 361 -2.73 -3.46 -1.45
C ASN A 361 -1.34 -3.35 -2.08
N TYR A 362 -1.20 -2.45 -3.05
CA TYR A 362 0.07 -1.90 -3.48
C TYR A 362 -0.12 -0.42 -3.83
N TYR A 363 0.95 0.36 -3.76
CA TYR A 363 1.00 1.68 -4.38
C TYR A 363 1.96 1.66 -5.56
N LEU A 364 1.73 2.60 -6.47
CA LEU A 364 2.57 2.87 -7.62
C LEU A 364 3.03 4.31 -7.48
N PHE A 365 4.34 4.52 -7.47
CA PHE A 365 4.92 5.86 -7.59
C PHE A 365 5.42 6.04 -9.02
N GLU A 366 5.18 7.22 -9.58
CA GLU A 366 5.63 7.58 -10.93
C GLU A 366 6.34 8.93 -10.91
N GLU A 367 7.58 8.96 -11.38
CA GLU A 367 8.30 10.22 -11.57
C GLU A 367 8.97 10.22 -12.95
N ASN A 368 8.66 11.23 -13.77
CA ASN A 368 9.24 11.42 -15.12
C ASN A 368 9.07 10.21 -16.09
N GLY A 369 8.03 9.41 -15.88
CA GLY A 369 7.68 8.20 -16.63
C GLY A 369 8.34 6.93 -16.11
N LEU A 370 9.01 6.99 -14.96
CA LEU A 370 9.66 5.87 -14.29
C LEU A 370 8.81 5.42 -13.10
N LEU A 371 8.52 4.12 -13.03
CA LEU A 371 7.61 3.52 -12.06
C LEU A 371 8.36 2.74 -10.98
N SER A 372 7.92 2.86 -9.73
CA SER A 372 8.32 1.97 -8.62
C SER A 372 7.08 1.40 -7.89
N MET A 373 7.29 0.35 -7.11
CA MET A 373 6.23 -0.34 -6.36
C MET A 373 6.45 -0.22 -4.87
N ILE A 374 5.42 0.19 -4.15
CA ILE A 374 5.47 0.34 -2.69
C ILE A 374 4.55 -0.70 -2.03
N GLY A 375 5.07 -1.43 -1.06
CA GLY A 375 4.33 -2.44 -0.31
C GLY A 375 3.30 -1.85 0.65
N TRP A 376 2.11 -2.47 0.72
CA TRP A 376 1.06 -2.05 1.65
C TRP A 376 0.18 -3.23 2.10
N ASP A 377 -0.31 -3.20 3.35
CA ASP A 377 -1.32 -4.12 3.91
C ASP A 377 -0.98 -5.61 3.68
N TYR A 378 0.03 -6.09 4.41
CA TYR A 378 0.52 -7.47 4.38
C TYR A 378 -0.09 -8.34 5.48
N ASN A 379 -1.18 -7.92 6.11
CA ASN A 379 -1.86 -8.66 7.17
C ASN A 379 -2.37 -10.07 6.72
N LEU A 380 -2.62 -10.27 5.41
CA LEU A 380 -3.02 -11.54 4.80
C LEU A 380 -1.86 -12.30 4.11
N SER A 381 -0.62 -11.85 4.32
CA SER A 381 0.60 -12.54 3.88
C SER A 381 0.87 -13.84 4.65
N PHE A 382 2.01 -14.47 4.39
CA PHE A 382 2.41 -15.80 4.87
C PHE A 382 1.41 -16.91 4.49
N GLY A 383 0.81 -16.78 3.29
CA GLY A 383 -0.18 -17.74 2.78
C GLY A 383 -1.50 -17.75 3.56
N THR A 384 -1.83 -16.67 4.27
CA THR A 384 -3.07 -16.60 5.06
C THR A 384 -4.28 -16.07 4.28
N PHE A 385 -4.06 -15.57 3.06
CA PHE A 385 -5.13 -15.32 2.10
C PHE A 385 -5.69 -16.64 1.52
N ILE A 386 -6.66 -17.24 2.22
CA ILE A 386 -7.21 -18.56 1.88
C ILE A 386 -8.59 -18.41 1.23
N TYR A 387 -8.66 -18.43 -0.11
CA TYR A 387 -9.94 -18.45 -0.83
C TYR A 387 -10.53 -19.86 -0.90
N GLY A 388 -11.24 -20.28 0.16
CA GLY A 388 -12.02 -21.51 0.16
C GLY A 388 -11.23 -22.81 -0.04
N ARG A 389 -9.94 -22.82 0.33
CA ARG A 389 -9.09 -24.02 0.28
C ARG A 389 -8.84 -24.55 1.69
N ASP A 390 -9.12 -25.83 1.91
CA ASP A 390 -8.78 -26.53 3.15
C ASP A 390 -7.34 -27.08 3.07
N ASP A 391 -6.52 -26.77 4.08
CA ASP A 391 -5.17 -27.33 4.33
C ASP A 391 -4.13 -27.15 3.20
N THR A 392 -3.66 -25.91 3.03
CA THR A 392 -2.78 -25.45 1.94
C THR A 392 -1.33 -25.22 2.34
N ALA A 393 -0.93 -25.50 3.57
CA ALA A 393 0.40 -25.12 4.06
C ALA A 393 1.54 -25.75 3.23
N THR A 394 1.40 -27.02 2.83
CA THR A 394 2.38 -27.68 1.95
C THR A 394 2.42 -27.06 0.56
N GLU A 395 1.27 -26.62 0.03
CA GLU A 395 1.21 -25.95 -1.27
C GLU A 395 1.92 -24.60 -1.21
N PHE A 396 1.62 -23.78 -0.19
CA PHE A 396 2.20 -22.44 -0.04
C PHE A 396 3.70 -22.45 0.24
N VAL A 397 4.20 -23.37 1.07
CA VAL A 397 5.65 -23.51 1.28
C VAL A 397 6.40 -23.90 0.01
N ASN A 398 5.72 -24.54 -0.95
CA ASN A 398 6.31 -24.93 -2.24
C ASN A 398 5.76 -24.08 -3.40
N TYR A 399 5.22 -22.90 -3.12
CA TYR A 399 4.65 -22.05 -4.17
C TYR A 399 5.76 -21.60 -5.13
N PRO A 400 5.54 -21.66 -6.45
CA PRO A 400 6.58 -21.37 -7.43
C PRO A 400 6.93 -19.88 -7.45
N ILE A 401 8.24 -19.58 -7.43
CA ILE A 401 8.75 -18.20 -7.52
C ILE A 401 8.79 -17.67 -8.97
N ASP A 402 8.81 -18.57 -9.96
CA ASP A 402 8.82 -18.23 -11.40
C ASP A 402 7.41 -18.03 -11.97
N THR A 403 6.39 -18.43 -11.22
CA THR A 403 4.98 -18.18 -11.54
C THR A 403 4.21 -17.79 -10.28
N PRO A 404 4.54 -16.65 -9.64
CA PRO A 404 4.12 -16.34 -8.28
C PRO A 404 2.71 -15.71 -8.21
N THR A 405 1.90 -15.82 -9.26
CA THR A 405 0.54 -15.25 -9.31
C THR A 405 -0.54 -16.27 -9.01
N THR A 406 -1.60 -15.85 -8.32
CA THR A 406 -2.80 -16.69 -8.16
C THR A 406 -3.75 -16.57 -9.35
N GLY A 407 -4.18 -17.73 -9.86
CA GLY A 407 -4.86 -17.79 -11.14
C GLY A 407 -3.85 -17.61 -12.29
N ASN A 408 -4.13 -18.18 -13.47
CA ASN A 408 -3.24 -18.06 -14.62
C ASN A 408 -3.31 -16.65 -15.21
N VAL A 409 -2.81 -15.65 -14.47
CA VAL A 409 -2.94 -14.21 -14.75
C VAL A 409 -1.59 -13.51 -14.91
N GLN A 410 -0.47 -14.23 -14.82
CA GLN A 410 0.87 -13.64 -14.95
C GLN A 410 1.03 -12.81 -16.23
N GLU A 411 0.53 -13.30 -17.37
CA GLU A 411 0.57 -12.55 -18.64
C GLU A 411 -0.19 -11.20 -18.56
N ASN A 412 -1.13 -11.07 -17.62
CA ASN A 412 -1.87 -9.83 -17.32
C ASN A 412 -1.21 -8.99 -16.22
N ARG A 413 0.05 -9.25 -15.89
CA ARG A 413 0.85 -8.49 -14.91
C ARG A 413 2.11 -8.00 -15.61
N PRO A 414 2.03 -6.98 -16.49
CA PRO A 414 3.10 -6.64 -17.43
C PRO A 414 4.45 -6.36 -16.76
N MET A 415 4.46 -5.75 -15.57
CA MET A 415 5.69 -5.48 -14.81
C MET A 415 6.38 -6.78 -14.36
N LEU A 416 5.67 -7.59 -13.58
CA LEU A 416 6.15 -8.90 -13.12
C LEU A 416 6.46 -9.85 -14.28
N ASN A 417 5.59 -9.90 -15.29
CA ASN A 417 5.74 -10.79 -16.43
C ASN A 417 7.03 -10.50 -17.20
N LYS A 418 7.38 -9.22 -17.39
CA LYS A 418 8.65 -8.86 -18.05
C LYS A 418 9.85 -9.34 -17.23
N ILE A 419 9.87 -9.08 -15.93
CA ILE A 419 10.94 -9.53 -15.03
C ILE A 419 11.12 -11.06 -15.13
N LEU A 420 10.02 -11.82 -15.19
CA LEU A 420 10.07 -13.28 -15.19
C LEU A 420 10.23 -13.93 -16.58
N THR A 421 10.18 -13.17 -17.67
CA THR A 421 10.26 -13.71 -19.04
C THR A 421 11.46 -13.24 -19.84
N ASP A 422 12.13 -12.17 -19.41
CA ASP A 422 13.43 -11.78 -19.92
C ASP A 422 14.53 -12.54 -19.15
N ASP A 423 15.46 -13.17 -19.87
CA ASP A 423 16.51 -14.00 -19.26
C ASP A 423 17.42 -13.20 -18.32
N GLU A 424 17.69 -11.91 -18.61
CA GLU A 424 18.58 -11.08 -17.80
C GLU A 424 17.93 -10.68 -16.47
N TYR A 425 16.69 -10.18 -16.51
CA TYR A 425 15.95 -9.82 -15.30
C TYR A 425 15.53 -11.02 -14.47
N LEU A 426 15.28 -12.19 -15.11
CA LEU A 426 14.99 -13.42 -14.39
C LEU A 426 16.23 -13.91 -13.62
N ASP A 427 17.41 -13.88 -14.25
CA ASP A 427 18.68 -14.23 -13.60
C ASP A 427 18.96 -13.27 -12.41
N GLN A 428 18.67 -11.98 -12.56
CA GLN A 428 18.76 -11.00 -11.48
C GLN A 428 17.78 -11.30 -10.35
N TYR A 429 16.50 -11.53 -10.65
CA TYR A 429 15.47 -11.90 -9.68
C TYR A 429 15.87 -13.15 -8.88
N HIS A 430 16.41 -14.20 -9.53
CA HIS A 430 16.89 -15.39 -8.82
C HIS A 430 18.13 -15.12 -7.95
N SER A 431 19.03 -14.25 -8.41
CA SER A 431 20.19 -13.81 -7.65
C SER A 431 19.76 -13.08 -6.38
N GLU A 432 18.88 -12.10 -6.50
CA GLU A 432 18.40 -11.32 -5.34
C GLU A 432 17.54 -12.17 -4.40
N PHE A 433 16.71 -13.07 -4.92
CA PHE A 433 15.97 -14.03 -4.08
C PHE A 433 16.93 -14.91 -3.25
N SER A 434 18.01 -15.39 -3.87
CA SER A 434 19.03 -16.19 -3.17
C SER A 434 19.78 -15.35 -2.14
N SER A 435 20.15 -14.12 -2.50
CA SER A 435 20.83 -13.15 -1.62
C SER A 435 19.99 -12.81 -0.39
N PHE A 436 18.69 -12.53 -0.58
CA PHE A 436 17.72 -12.29 0.48
C PHE A 436 17.66 -13.46 1.46
N MET A 437 17.55 -14.69 0.95
CA MET A 437 17.48 -15.89 1.78
C MET A 437 18.75 -16.09 2.62
N GLU A 438 19.93 -15.93 2.01
CA GLU A 438 21.21 -16.08 2.70
C GLU A 438 21.46 -14.95 3.72
N SER A 439 21.10 -13.71 3.37
CA SER A 439 21.47 -12.52 4.14
C SER A 439 20.47 -12.14 5.22
N TYR A 440 19.18 -12.40 5.04
CA TYR A 440 18.15 -12.05 6.04
C TYR A 440 17.92 -13.17 7.06
N PHE A 441 17.95 -14.44 6.62
CA PHE A 441 17.58 -15.58 7.46
C PHE A 441 18.76 -16.42 7.96
N GLU A 442 19.87 -16.46 7.23
CA GLU A 442 21.02 -17.33 7.56
C GLU A 442 22.22 -16.59 8.16
N SER A 443 22.16 -15.25 8.25
CA SER A 443 23.27 -14.38 8.69
C SER A 443 23.53 -14.34 10.19
#